data_AF-A0A1W6KJ26-F1
#
_entry.id   AF-A0A1W6KJ26-F1
#
_cell.length_a   1.000
_cell.length_b   1.000
_cell.length_c   1.000
_cell.angle_alpha   90.00
_cell.angle_beta   90.00
_cell.angle_gamma   90.00
#
_symmetry.space_group_name_H-M   'P 1'
#
loop_
_entity.id
_entity.type
_entity.pdbx_description
1 polymer ?
#
loop_
_entity_poly.entity_id
_entity_poly.type
_entity_poly.pdbx_seq_one_letter_code
_entity_poly.pdbx_strand_id
1 'polypeptide(L)'
;MRERYCRVCGGWHALDQWPHSCMPARNAAQSDLPAPHFVSDSIDIRSMHDGRHYTSKAKLRSEYRAAGVEEIGNEKPRPIEKPTTDRNEIRKELRRVYAEYNA
;
A
#
# COMPACT_ATOMS: atom_id res chain seq x y z
N MET A 1 13.80 26.43 16.35
CA MET A 1 13.65 25.79 15.03
C MET A 1 13.36 24.31 15.28
N ARG A 2 12.25 23.76 14.78
CA ARG A 2 11.92 22.34 14.96
C ARG A 2 12.35 21.58 13.70
N GLU A 3 13.32 20.70 13.85
CA GLU A 3 13.85 19.89 12.76
C GLU A 3 13.49 18.42 12.95
N ARG A 4 13.39 17.69 11.83
CA ARG A 4 13.17 16.25 11.83
C ARG A 4 14.09 15.57 10.82
N TYR A 5 14.62 14.43 11.22
CA TYR A 5 15.41 13.57 10.35
C TYR A 5 14.54 12.94 9.25
N CYS A 6 14.98 13.09 7.99
CA CYS A 6 14.31 12.60 6.80
C CYS A 6 14.79 11.18 6.44
N ARG A 7 13.86 10.22 6.39
CA ARG A 7 14.16 8.83 6.00
C ARG A 7 14.35 8.61 4.50
N VAL A 8 14.04 9.61 3.67
CA VAL A 8 14.17 9.52 2.20
C VAL A 8 15.58 9.88 1.75
N CYS A 9 16.12 10.99 2.24
CA CYS A 9 17.45 11.50 1.84
C CYS A 9 18.53 11.33 2.92
N GLY A 10 18.17 11.03 4.16
CA GLY A 10 19.10 10.92 5.29
C GLY A 10 19.59 12.24 5.89
N GLY A 11 18.96 13.37 5.54
CA GLY A 11 19.28 14.70 6.06
C GLY A 11 18.32 15.18 7.16
N TRP A 12 18.66 16.31 7.80
CA TRP A 12 17.77 17.05 8.70
C TRP A 12 17.07 18.18 7.94
N HIS A 13 15.76 18.32 8.15
CA HIS A 13 14.96 19.38 7.53
C HIS A 13 14.12 20.10 8.57
N ALA A 14 13.89 21.40 8.36
CA ALA A 14 12.91 22.17 9.11
C ALA A 14 11.49 21.66 8.82
N LEU A 15 10.67 21.47 9.85
CA LEU A 15 9.31 20.94 9.70
C LEU A 15 8.42 21.82 8.81
N ASP A 16 8.60 23.13 8.87
CA ASP A 16 7.78 24.11 8.13
C ASP A 16 8.25 24.30 6.67
N GLN A 17 9.40 23.74 6.30
CA GLN A 17 10.00 23.87 4.96
C GLN A 17 10.48 22.50 4.46
N TRP A 18 9.59 21.51 4.52
CA TRP A 18 9.93 20.17 4.08
C TRP A 18 10.07 20.10 2.55
N PRO A 19 11.21 19.62 2.00
CA PRO A 19 11.40 19.56 0.55
C PRO A 19 10.37 18.64 -0.12
N HIS A 20 9.77 19.08 -1.23
CA HIS A 20 8.80 18.28 -1.98
C HIS A 20 9.36 16.92 -2.44
N SER A 21 10.65 16.86 -2.79
CA SER A 21 11.34 15.62 -3.14
C SER A 21 11.44 14.61 -1.99
N CYS A 22 11.33 15.09 -0.75
CA CYS A 22 11.40 14.30 0.48
C CYS A 22 10.02 14.10 1.12
N MET A 23 8.95 14.57 0.48
CA MET A 23 7.59 14.42 0.99
C MET A 23 7.15 12.96 0.83
N PRO A 24 6.69 12.28 1.90
CA PRO A 24 6.23 10.91 1.78
C PRO A 24 5.03 10.83 0.82
N ALA A 25 4.95 9.75 0.04
CA ALA A 25 3.81 9.51 -0.84
C ALA A 25 2.51 9.50 -0.01
N ARG A 26 1.48 10.18 -0.51
CA ARG A 26 0.18 10.23 0.16
C ARG A 26 -0.40 8.81 0.24
N ASN A 27 -0.68 8.35 1.46
CA ASN A 27 -1.39 7.11 1.67
C ASN A 27 -2.90 7.35 1.46
N ALA A 28 -3.43 6.96 0.30
CA ALA A 28 -4.84 7.16 -0.04
C ALA A 28 -5.82 6.42 0.90
N ALA A 29 -5.35 5.38 1.62
CA ALA A 29 -6.16 4.66 2.60
C ALA A 29 -6.21 5.37 3.97
N GLN A 30 -5.39 6.40 4.18
CA GLN A 30 -5.31 7.13 5.45
C GLN A 30 -5.95 8.51 5.30
N SER A 31 -6.83 8.87 6.26
CA SER A 31 -7.40 10.21 6.31
C SER A 31 -6.40 11.21 6.90
N ASP A 32 -6.55 12.48 6.54
CA ASP A 32 -5.76 13.59 7.08
C ASP A 32 -6.21 14.00 8.51
N LEU A 33 -7.24 13.33 9.05
CA LEU A 33 -7.76 13.58 10.40
C LEU A 33 -6.92 12.82 11.44
N PRO A 34 -6.68 13.41 12.63
CA PRO A 34 -5.97 12.75 13.73
C PRO A 34 -6.87 11.72 14.44
N ALA A 35 -7.43 10.79 13.68
CA ALA A 35 -8.32 9.74 14.18
C ALA A 35 -7.63 8.37 14.05
N PRO A 36 -7.83 7.46 15.01
CA PRO A 36 -7.38 6.08 14.86
C PRO A 36 -8.13 5.42 13.70
N HIS A 37 -7.40 4.62 12.91
CA HIS A 37 -8.02 3.79 11.89
C HIS A 37 -8.86 2.70 12.57
N PHE A 38 -10.18 2.71 12.36
CA PHE A 38 -11.12 1.80 13.00
C PHE A 38 -11.77 0.87 11.98
N VAL A 39 -11.65 -0.43 12.20
CA VAL A 39 -12.32 -1.47 11.42
C VAL A 39 -13.20 -2.27 12.38
N SER A 40 -14.52 -2.26 12.16
CA SER A 40 -15.45 -3.00 13.02
C SER A 40 -15.66 -4.44 12.56
N ASP A 41 -15.48 -5.38 13.49
CA ASP A 41 -15.88 -6.78 13.31
C ASP A 41 -17.37 -7.02 13.60
N SER A 42 -18.07 -6.06 14.21
CA SER A 42 -19.48 -6.25 14.57
C SER A 42 -20.38 -6.37 13.33
N ILE A 43 -21.33 -7.29 13.40
CA ILE A 43 -22.46 -7.47 12.47
C ILE A 43 -23.67 -7.93 13.26
N ASP A 44 -24.83 -8.01 12.62
CA ASP A 44 -25.96 -8.80 13.10
C ASP A 44 -26.66 -9.39 11.88
N ILE A 45 -26.31 -10.64 11.56
CA ILE A 45 -26.89 -11.34 10.42
C ILE A 45 -27.20 -12.78 10.79
N ARG A 46 -28.18 -13.35 10.10
CA ARG A 46 -28.43 -14.79 10.10
C ARG A 46 -27.70 -15.43 8.93
N SER A 47 -26.84 -16.39 9.22
CA SER A 47 -26.13 -17.18 8.22
C SER A 47 -27.11 -18.08 7.47
N MET A 48 -26.94 -18.19 6.14
CA MET A 48 -27.76 -19.09 5.31
C MET A 48 -27.22 -20.51 5.28
N HIS A 49 -25.97 -20.73 5.69
CA HIS A 49 -25.36 -22.06 5.72
C HIS A 49 -25.91 -22.91 6.88
N ASP A 50 -25.99 -22.32 8.08
CA ASP A 50 -26.33 -23.02 9.33
C ASP A 50 -27.56 -22.41 10.03
N GLY A 51 -28.13 -21.31 9.52
CA GLY A 51 -29.29 -20.64 10.09
C GLY A 51 -29.03 -19.89 11.40
N ARG A 52 -27.78 -19.79 11.88
CA ARG A 52 -27.45 -19.15 13.17
C ARG A 52 -27.25 -17.65 13.02
N HIS A 53 -27.52 -16.90 14.10
CA HIS A 53 -27.18 -15.47 14.17
C HIS A 53 -25.71 -15.28 14.56
N TYR A 54 -25.02 -14.41 13.82
CA TYR A 54 -23.64 -14.04 14.06
C TYR A 54 -23.53 -12.55 14.34
N THR A 55 -22.76 -12.22 15.38
CA THR A 55 -22.44 -10.83 15.75
C THR A 55 -21.02 -10.41 15.41
N SER A 56 -20.23 -11.33 14.84
CA SER A 56 -18.82 -11.16 14.47
C SER A 56 -18.60 -11.68 13.05
N LYS A 57 -18.00 -10.83 12.18
CA LYS A 57 -17.64 -11.23 10.80
C LYS A 57 -16.58 -12.33 10.82
N ALA A 58 -15.60 -12.21 11.71
CA ALA A 58 -14.53 -13.20 11.86
C ALA A 58 -15.10 -14.60 12.20
N LYS A 59 -16.06 -14.66 13.13
CA LYS A 59 -16.71 -15.92 13.52
C LYS A 59 -17.56 -16.51 12.40
N LEU A 60 -18.31 -15.68 11.68
CA LEU A 60 -19.06 -16.15 10.52
C LEU A 60 -18.14 -16.77 9.46
N ARG A 61 -17.03 -16.09 9.14
CA ARG A 61 -16.04 -16.57 8.16
C ARG A 61 -15.32 -17.84 8.60
N SER A 62 -15.08 -18.05 9.89
CA SER A 62 -14.50 -19.32 10.36
C SER A 62 -15.45 -20.49 10.15
N GLU A 63 -16.74 -20.28 10.39
CA GLU A 63 -17.77 -21.31 10.22
C GLU A 63 -17.99 -21.65 8.74
N TYR A 64 -18.04 -20.62 7.88
CA TYR A 64 -18.08 -20.83 6.42
C TYR A 64 -16.87 -21.62 5.92
N ARG A 65 -15.65 -21.30 6.37
CA ARG A 65 -14.45 -22.07 6.00
C ARG A 65 -14.50 -23.51 6.51
N ALA A 66 -14.99 -23.72 7.73
CA ALA A 66 -15.15 -25.07 8.30
C ALA A 66 -16.17 -25.91 7.50
N ALA A 67 -17.17 -25.26 6.92
CA ALA A 67 -18.15 -25.87 6.02
C ALA A 67 -17.67 -26.10 4.59
N GLY A 68 -16.42 -25.75 4.27
CA GLY A 68 -15.85 -25.87 2.93
C GLY A 68 -16.24 -24.74 1.97
N VAL A 69 -16.80 -23.64 2.47
CA VAL A 69 -17.08 -22.44 1.66
C VAL A 69 -15.81 -21.62 1.50
N GLU A 70 -15.53 -21.22 0.26
CA GLU A 70 -14.42 -20.33 -0.09
C GLU A 70 -14.90 -18.87 -0.22
N GLU A 71 -14.22 -17.94 0.45
CA GLU A 71 -14.52 -16.50 0.38
C GLU A 71 -13.88 -15.88 -0.86
N ILE A 72 -14.71 -15.52 -1.84
CA ILE A 72 -14.29 -14.84 -3.07
C ILE A 72 -14.25 -13.32 -2.86
N GLY A 73 -13.28 -12.62 -3.47
CA GLY A 73 -13.17 -11.15 -3.48
C GLY A 73 -12.23 -10.57 -2.43
N ASN A 74 -11.58 -11.41 -1.63
CA ASN A 74 -10.52 -11.02 -0.70
C ASN A 74 -9.16 -11.63 -1.08
N GLU A 75 -8.98 -11.97 -2.35
CA GLU A 75 -7.73 -12.48 -2.88
C GLU A 75 -6.65 -11.38 -2.83
N LYS A 76 -5.44 -11.74 -2.42
CA LYS A 76 -4.32 -10.81 -2.52
C LYS A 76 -4.04 -10.56 -4.01
N PRO A 77 -4.01 -9.30 -4.47
CA PRO A 77 -3.65 -9.01 -5.85
C PRO A 77 -2.26 -9.58 -6.12
N ARG A 78 -2.12 -10.32 -7.22
CA ARG A 78 -0.84 -10.88 -7.63
C ARG A 78 0.13 -9.72 -7.91
N PRO A 79 1.36 -9.75 -7.37
CA PRO A 79 2.36 -8.74 -7.70
C PRO A 79 2.56 -8.69 -9.22
N ILE A 80 2.55 -7.48 -9.78
CA ILE A 80 2.91 -7.29 -11.18
C ILE A 80 4.43 -7.46 -11.26
N GLU A 81 4.89 -8.53 -11.92
CA GLU A 81 6.30 -8.71 -12.23
C GLU A 81 6.71 -7.63 -13.23
N LYS A 82 7.47 -6.64 -12.76
CA LYS A 82 8.04 -5.63 -13.63
C LYS A 82 9.22 -6.27 -14.38
N PRO A 83 9.25 -6.22 -15.72
CA PRO A 83 10.41 -6.71 -16.45
C PRO A 83 11.65 -5.94 -15.99
N THR A 84 12.72 -6.67 -15.67
CA THR A 84 14.00 -6.06 -15.31
C THR A 84 14.55 -5.33 -16.53
N THR A 85 14.71 -4.02 -16.44
CA THR A 85 15.31 -3.25 -17.54
C THR A 85 16.80 -3.57 -17.65
N ASP A 86 17.28 -3.82 -18.87
CA ASP A 86 18.71 -4.01 -19.12
C ASP A 86 19.46 -2.69 -18.91
N ARG A 87 20.23 -2.65 -17.81
CA ARG A 87 21.00 -1.46 -17.41
C ARG A 87 22.11 -1.14 -18.41
N ASN A 88 22.62 -2.13 -19.14
CA ASN A 88 23.69 -1.94 -20.12
C ASN A 88 23.16 -1.23 -21.36
N GLU A 89 21.99 -1.62 -21.85
CA GLU A 89 21.33 -0.95 -22.98
C GLU A 89 20.96 0.50 -22.64
N ILE A 90 20.39 0.74 -21.45
CA ILE A 90 20.14 2.12 -21.00
C ILE A 90 21.43 2.94 -21.01
N ARG A 91 22.52 2.39 -20.48
CA ARG A 91 23.80 3.10 -20.37
C ARG A 91 24.41 3.39 -21.75
N LYS A 92 24.30 2.45 -22.68
CA LYS A 92 24.78 2.59 -24.06
C LYS A 92 24.00 3.69 -24.77
N GLU A 93 22.68 3.69 -24.63
CA GLU A 93 21.81 4.70 -25.22
C GLU A 93 22.09 6.10 -24.66
N LEU A 94 22.20 6.22 -23.33
CA LEU A 94 22.55 7.49 -22.70
C LEU A 94 23.89 8.04 -23.18
N ARG A 95 24.89 7.19 -23.39
CA ARG A 95 26.19 7.62 -23.95
C ARG A 95 26.05 8.11 -25.39
N ARG A 96 25.24 7.44 -26.23
CA ARG A 96 25.00 7.86 -27.61
C ARG A 96 24.35 9.24 -27.65
N VAL A 97 23.24 9.41 -26.94
CA VAL A 97 22.50 10.69 -26.88
C VAL A 97 23.38 11.81 -26.32
N TYR A 98 24.18 11.53 -25.29
CA TYR A 98 25.10 12.54 -24.74
C TYR A 98 26.20 12.93 -25.73
N ALA A 99 26.73 11.98 -26.51
CA ALA A 99 27.69 12.28 -27.56
C ALA A 99 27.07 13.11 -28.70
N GLU A 100 25.85 12.79 -29.13
CA GLU A 100 25.09 13.55 -30.13
C GLU A 100 24.76 14.98 -29.66
N TYR A 101 24.44 15.16 -28.38
CA TYR A 101 24.10 16.48 -27.83
C TYR A 101 25.30 17.43 -27.70
N ASN A 102 26.52 16.90 -27.51
CA ASN A 102 27.74 17.69 -27.32
C ASN A 102 28.61 17.80 -28.59
N ALA A 103 28.11 17.33 -29.74
CA ALA A 103 28.72 17.47 -31.06
C ALA A 103 28.18 18.70 -31.78
#